data_AF-A0A6G9QKJ8-F1
#
_entry.id   AF-A0A6G9QKJ8-F1
#
_cell.length_a   1.000
_cell.length_b   1.000
_cell.length_c   1.000
_cell.angle_alpha   90.00
_cell.angle_beta   90.00
_cell.angle_gamma   90.00
#
_symmetry.space_group_name_H-M   'P 1'
#
loop_
_entity.id
_entity.type
_entity.pdbx_description
1 polymer ?
#
loop_
_entity_poly.entity_id
_entity_poly.type
_entity_poly.pdbx_seq_one_letter_code
_entity_poly.pdbx_strand_id
1 'polypeptide(L)'
;MTIGASAPGQLIATLKHKAENADGQLIEINTWKARLSQYDHVLDSYTKKSLNERTHKVGGKDDDIVQRDLYSAYLAMCIDEKKHLVSRTDAIEHWSSVRHSLEAAVIQAIEMASCRAMPASLGLKELSSVPAFFKRAVRAKIICGEA
;
A
#
# COMPACT_ATOMS: atom_id res chain seq x y z
N MET A 1 -33.23 -7.40 2.11
CA MET A 1 -32.25 -6.42 2.65
C MET A 1 -31.03 -7.20 3.13
N THR A 2 -29.94 -7.19 2.38
CA THR A 2 -28.65 -7.69 2.86
C THR A 2 -28.02 -6.58 3.69
N ILE A 3 -28.05 -6.73 5.02
CA ILE A 3 -27.08 -6.03 5.87
C ILE A 3 -25.72 -6.58 5.43
N GLY A 4 -24.92 -5.78 4.73
CA GLY A 4 -23.58 -6.18 4.34
C GLY A 4 -22.84 -6.63 5.60
N ALA A 5 -22.29 -7.85 5.58
CA ALA A 5 -21.72 -8.53 6.74
C ALA A 5 -20.47 -7.86 7.36
N SER A 6 -20.15 -6.64 6.93
CA SER A 6 -19.07 -5.83 7.47
C SER A 6 -19.71 -4.66 8.20
N ALA A 7 -19.38 -4.50 9.48
CA ALA A 7 -19.82 -3.38 10.30
C ALA A 7 -18.71 -2.30 10.34
N PRO A 8 -18.49 -1.52 9.26
CA PRO A 8 -17.39 -0.56 9.19
C PRO A 8 -17.51 0.52 10.28
N GLY A 9 -18.73 0.94 10.62
CA GLY A 9 -18.94 1.91 11.70
C GLY A 9 -18.49 1.38 13.07
N GLN A 10 -18.75 0.10 13.38
CA GLN A 10 -18.25 -0.51 14.61
C GLN A 10 -16.74 -0.68 14.61
N LEU A 11 -16.14 -1.03 13.47
CA LEU A 11 -14.68 -1.10 13.32
C LEU A 11 -14.04 0.26 13.58
N ILE A 12 -14.55 1.33 12.98
CA ILE A 12 -14.06 2.71 13.17
C ILE A 12 -14.20 3.12 14.64
N ALA A 13 -15.34 2.85 15.26
CA ALA A 13 -15.55 3.13 16.68
C ALA A 13 -14.56 2.38 17.59
N THR A 14 -14.30 1.10 17.29
CA THR A 14 -13.32 0.28 18.03
C THR A 14 -11.90 0.80 17.84
N LEU A 15 -11.53 1.21 16.62
CA LEU A 15 -10.22 1.79 16.34
C LEU A 15 -10.03 3.12 17.08
N LYS A 16 -11.05 3.99 17.08
CA LYS A 16 -11.02 5.26 17.82
C LYS A 16 -10.80 5.04 19.31
N HIS A 17 -11.59 4.15 19.93
CA HIS A 17 -11.45 3.83 21.35
C HIS A 17 -10.07 3.25 21.69
N LYS A 18 -9.51 2.40 20.82
CA LYS A 18 -8.15 1.86 21.01
C LYS A 18 -7.06 2.92 20.84
N ALA A 19 -7.24 3.86 19.92
CA ALA A 19 -6.32 4.96 19.72
C ALA A 19 -6.31 5.88 20.96
N GLU A 20 -7.49 6.29 21.44
CA GLU A 20 -7.64 7.12 22.64
C GLU A 20 -7.01 6.46 23.87
N ASN A 21 -7.17 5.15 24.04
CA ASN A 21 -6.53 4.39 25.12
C ASN A 21 -4.98 4.34 25.03
N ALA A 22 -4.41 4.61 23.86
CA ALA A 22 -2.98 4.61 23.62
C ALA A 22 -2.42 6.05 23.48
N ASP A 23 -3.16 7.06 23.96
CA ASP A 23 -2.88 8.49 23.79
C ASP A 23 -2.72 8.91 22.30
N GLY A 24 -3.33 8.13 21.40
CA GLY A 24 -3.37 8.39 19.97
C GLY A 24 -4.68 9.03 19.52
N GLN A 25 -4.70 9.46 18.26
CA GLN A 25 -5.88 10.06 17.63
C GLN A 25 -6.21 9.40 16.29
N LEU A 26 -7.50 9.36 15.96
CA LEU A 26 -7.96 8.93 14.63
C LEU A 26 -8.15 10.17 13.75
N ILE A 27 -7.35 10.28 12.70
CA ILE A 27 -7.44 11.38 11.72
C ILE A 27 -8.31 10.91 10.55
N GLU A 28 -9.43 11.60 10.34
CA GLU A 28 -10.31 11.33 9.20
C GLU A 28 -9.83 12.07 7.95
N ILE A 29 -9.62 11.31 6.88
CA ILE A 29 -9.18 11.82 5.59
C ILE A 29 -10.39 11.91 4.65
N ASN A 30 -10.56 13.05 3.99
CA ASN A 30 -11.56 13.21 2.95
C ASN A 30 -11.18 12.36 1.71
N THR A 31 -11.85 11.22 1.55
CA THR A 31 -11.59 10.24 0.48
C THR A 31 -11.87 10.80 -0.93
N TRP A 32 -12.84 11.70 -1.06
CA TRP A 32 -13.22 12.33 -2.33
C TRP A 32 -12.19 13.33 -2.85
N LYS A 33 -11.51 14.02 -1.93
CA LYS A 33 -10.42 14.96 -2.26
C LYS A 33 -9.10 14.23 -2.48
N ALA A 34 -8.73 13.34 -1.57
CA ALA A 34 -7.41 12.71 -1.59
C ALA A 34 -7.24 11.65 -2.70
N ARG A 35 -8.29 10.87 -3.00
CA ARG A 35 -8.32 9.82 -4.06
C ARG A 35 -7.03 9.00 -4.15
N LEU A 36 -6.52 8.56 -2.99
CA LEU A 36 -5.19 7.96 -2.82
C LEU A 36 -4.94 6.71 -3.68
N SER A 37 -6.00 5.94 -3.98
CA SER A 37 -5.88 4.76 -4.83
C SER A 37 -5.66 5.09 -6.32
N GLN A 38 -5.89 6.34 -6.71
CA GLN A 38 -5.77 6.84 -8.09
C GLN A 38 -4.58 7.77 -8.28
N TYR A 39 -4.10 8.40 -7.21
CA TYR A 39 -3.06 9.43 -7.25
C TYR A 39 -1.66 8.84 -7.49
N ASP A 40 -0.87 9.51 -8.32
CA ASP A 40 0.56 9.25 -8.53
C ASP A 40 1.38 10.48 -8.11
N HIS A 41 2.24 10.35 -7.10
CA HIS A 41 3.03 11.46 -6.57
C HIS A 41 4.15 11.92 -7.52
N VAL A 42 4.58 11.07 -8.45
CA VAL A 42 5.63 11.39 -9.43
C VAL A 42 5.05 12.22 -10.58
N LEU A 43 3.96 11.72 -11.17
CA LEU A 43 3.28 12.37 -12.30
C LEU A 43 2.29 13.47 -11.89
N ASP A 44 1.99 13.59 -10.59
CA ASP A 44 0.98 14.50 -10.05
C ASP A 44 -0.37 14.38 -10.77
N SER A 45 -0.78 13.13 -11.02
CA SER A 45 -1.95 12.82 -11.82
C SER A 45 -2.82 11.76 -11.17
N TYR A 46 -4.11 11.75 -11.53
CA TYR A 46 -5.08 10.78 -11.05
C TYR A 46 -5.46 9.84 -12.17
N THR A 47 -5.09 8.56 -12.01
CA THR A 47 -5.44 7.51 -12.96
C THR A 47 -6.48 6.58 -12.34
N LYS A 48 -7.63 6.44 -13.01
CA LYS A 48 -8.69 5.53 -12.56
C LYS A 48 -8.26 4.08 -12.81
N LYS A 49 -8.36 3.25 -11.77
CA LYS A 49 -7.98 1.83 -11.81
C LYS A 49 -9.20 0.93 -11.70
N SER A 50 -9.09 -0.27 -12.26
CA SER A 50 -10.11 -1.30 -12.07
C SER A 50 -10.02 -1.93 -10.67
N LEU A 51 -11.10 -2.53 -10.16
CA LEU A 51 -11.08 -3.18 -8.85
C LEU A 51 -10.08 -4.35 -8.78
N ASN A 52 -9.89 -5.04 -9.91
CA ASN A 52 -9.02 -6.20 -10.05
C ASN A 52 -7.53 -5.81 -10.15
N GLU A 53 -7.23 -4.58 -10.56
CA GLU A 53 -5.86 -4.07 -10.69
C GLU A 53 -5.28 -3.69 -9.32
N ARG A 54 -4.68 -4.67 -8.64
CA ARG A 54 -4.13 -4.52 -7.27
C ARG A 54 -2.72 -3.94 -7.24
N THR A 55 -2.16 -3.62 -8.39
CA THR A 55 -0.83 -3.06 -8.59
C THR A 55 -0.88 -1.58 -9.01
N HIS A 56 0.17 -0.84 -8.70
CA HIS A 56 0.33 0.56 -9.07
C HIS A 56 1.71 0.76 -9.69
N LYS A 57 1.77 1.33 -10.90
CA LYS A 57 3.00 1.71 -11.59
C LYS A 57 3.33 3.15 -11.21
N VAL A 58 4.34 3.36 -10.39
CA VAL A 58 4.77 4.69 -9.95
C VAL A 58 5.51 5.38 -11.09
N GLY A 59 5.10 6.60 -11.44
CA GLY A 59 5.77 7.36 -12.51
C GLY A 59 5.54 6.82 -13.92
N GLY A 60 4.58 5.90 -14.10
CA GLY A 60 4.34 5.22 -15.37
C GLY A 60 5.47 4.29 -15.83
N LYS A 61 6.46 4.01 -14.96
CA LYS A 61 7.56 3.08 -15.27
C LYS A 61 7.15 1.65 -14.98
N ASP A 62 7.46 0.74 -15.90
CA ASP A 62 7.18 -0.69 -15.72
C ASP A 62 8.07 -1.34 -14.63
N ASP A 63 9.20 -0.72 -14.30
CA ASP A 63 10.13 -1.21 -13.27
C ASP A 63 9.73 -0.84 -11.83
N ASP A 64 8.85 0.16 -11.67
CA ASP A 64 8.47 0.71 -10.36
C ASP A 64 7.02 0.33 -10.00
N ILE A 65 6.76 -0.98 -9.91
CA ILE A 65 5.44 -1.52 -9.54
C ILE A 65 5.36 -1.71 -8.03
N VAL A 66 4.28 -1.25 -7.41
CA VAL A 66 4.01 -1.46 -5.98
C VAL A 66 2.60 -1.96 -5.76
N GLN A 67 2.35 -2.58 -4.60
CA GLN A 67 0.99 -2.94 -4.23
C GLN A 67 0.18 -1.66 -4.00
N ARG A 68 -0.98 -1.57 -4.67
CA ARG A 68 -1.85 -0.38 -4.63
C ARG A 68 -2.27 -0.01 -3.20
N ASP A 69 -2.61 -0.99 -2.39
CA ASP A 69 -3.12 -0.76 -1.04
C ASP A 69 -2.00 -0.26 -0.11
N LEU A 70 -0.79 -0.84 -0.19
CA LEU A 70 0.40 -0.35 0.53
C LEU A 70 0.78 1.06 0.11
N TYR A 71 0.75 1.33 -1.19
CA TYR A 71 1.07 2.65 -1.72
C TYR A 71 0.05 3.71 -1.29
N SER A 72 -1.25 3.37 -1.27
CA SER A 72 -2.28 4.28 -0.77
C SER A 72 -2.15 4.56 0.73
N ALA A 73 -1.70 3.58 1.53
CA ALA A 73 -1.42 3.78 2.95
C ALA A 73 -0.22 4.71 3.16
N TYR A 74 0.84 4.56 2.34
CA TYR A 74 1.96 5.49 2.33
C TYR A 74 1.52 6.92 2.00
N LEU A 75 0.72 7.10 0.94
CA LEU A 75 0.21 8.41 0.57
C LEU A 75 -0.66 9.02 1.68
N ALA A 76 -1.38 8.20 2.45
CA ALA A 76 -2.16 8.65 3.60
C ALA A 76 -1.27 9.24 4.71
N MET A 77 -0.04 8.75 4.88
CA MET A 77 0.93 9.31 5.82
C MET A 77 1.49 10.67 5.36
N CYS A 78 1.43 10.97 4.07
CA CYS A 78 1.91 12.23 3.49
C CYS A 78 0.80 13.26 3.25
N ILE A 79 -0.34 13.16 3.95
CA ILE A 79 -1.45 14.10 3.79
C ILE A 79 -1.25 15.35 4.64
N ASP A 80 -1.48 16.51 4.03
CA ASP A 80 -1.68 17.77 4.75
C ASP A 80 -3.07 17.75 5.37
N GLU A 81 -3.15 17.60 6.70
CA GLU A 81 -4.39 17.51 7.47
C GLU A 81 -5.34 18.69 7.19
N LYS A 82 -4.82 19.90 6.92
CA LYS A 82 -5.64 21.09 6.69
C LYS A 82 -6.30 21.07 5.32
N LYS A 83 -5.59 20.55 4.32
CA LYS A 83 -6.06 20.53 2.92
C LYS A 83 -6.76 19.22 2.56
N HIS A 84 -6.54 18.16 3.34
CA HIS A 84 -6.89 16.79 3.02
C HIS A 84 -6.39 16.37 1.62
N LEU A 85 -5.19 16.82 1.28
CA LEU A 85 -4.51 16.53 0.02
C LEU A 85 -3.11 16.00 0.32
N VAL A 86 -2.58 15.19 -0.58
CA VAL A 86 -1.23 14.66 -0.45
C VAL A 86 -0.23 15.81 -0.67
N SER A 87 0.68 15.98 0.28
CA SER A 87 1.84 16.86 0.15
C SER A 87 2.85 16.19 -0.77
N ARG A 88 2.97 16.70 -2.00
CA ARG A 88 3.85 16.12 -3.02
C ARG A 88 5.32 16.17 -2.61
N THR A 89 5.75 17.25 -1.96
CA THR A 89 7.15 17.40 -1.50
C THR A 89 7.51 16.31 -0.52
N ASP A 90 6.64 16.09 0.47
CA ASP A 90 6.90 15.12 1.54
C ASP A 90 6.83 13.69 1.00
N ALA A 91 5.93 13.45 0.05
CA ALA A 91 5.87 12.19 -0.67
C ALA A 91 7.16 11.93 -1.48
N ILE A 92 7.70 12.92 -2.20
CA ILE A 92 8.94 12.70 -2.97
C ILE A 92 10.14 12.44 -2.04
N GLU A 93 10.25 13.20 -0.94
CA GLU A 93 11.37 13.09 0.00
C GLU A 93 11.40 11.71 0.69
N HIS A 94 10.26 11.26 1.21
CA HIS A 94 10.19 10.02 1.98
C HIS A 94 10.08 8.77 1.11
N TRP A 95 9.74 8.90 -0.18
CA TRP A 95 9.50 7.77 -1.06
C TRP A 95 10.69 6.82 -1.12
N SER A 96 11.90 7.38 -1.25
CA SER A 96 13.13 6.57 -1.35
C SER A 96 13.31 5.63 -0.15
N SER A 97 13.06 6.11 1.07
CA SER A 97 13.18 5.33 2.30
C SER A 97 12.07 4.28 2.41
N VAL A 98 10.81 4.73 2.30
CA VAL A 98 9.64 3.86 2.50
C VAL A 98 9.55 2.78 1.43
N ARG A 99 9.94 3.09 0.19
CA ARG A 99 9.96 2.14 -0.92
C ARG A 99 10.73 0.86 -0.57
N HIS A 100 11.90 0.98 0.05
CA HIS A 100 12.70 -0.18 0.42
C HIS A 100 11.99 -1.07 1.44
N SER A 101 11.34 -0.46 2.44
CA SER A 101 10.55 -1.19 3.44
C SER A 101 9.33 -1.86 2.82
N LEU A 102 8.64 -1.20 1.89
CA LEU A 102 7.48 -1.76 1.18
C LEU A 102 7.88 -2.95 0.31
N GLU A 103 8.97 -2.81 -0.46
CA GLU A 103 9.50 -3.89 -1.29
C GLU A 103 9.90 -5.10 -0.43
N ALA A 104 10.61 -4.87 0.68
CA ALA A 104 11.00 -5.93 1.61
C ALA A 104 9.79 -6.64 2.24
N ALA A 105 8.76 -5.90 2.64
CA ALA A 105 7.54 -6.46 3.21
C ALA A 105 6.78 -7.33 2.20
N VAL A 106 6.70 -6.90 0.93
CA VAL A 106 6.08 -7.68 -0.14
C VAL A 106 6.85 -8.96 -0.42
N ILE A 107 8.19 -8.91 -0.45
CA ILE A 107 9.03 -10.10 -0.64
C ILE A 107 8.80 -11.12 0.48
N GLN A 108 8.85 -10.67 1.74
CA GLN A 108 8.59 -11.53 2.90
C GLN A 108 7.19 -12.14 2.85
N ALA A 109 6.17 -11.37 2.47
CA ALA A 109 4.80 -11.87 2.34
C ALA A 109 4.70 -12.96 1.24
N ILE A 110 5.41 -12.80 0.12
CA ILE A 110 5.46 -13.79 -0.96
C ILE A 110 6.18 -15.07 -0.49
N GLU A 111 7.31 -14.94 0.21
CA GLU A 111 8.07 -16.08 0.75
C GLU A 111 7.25 -16.86 1.78
N MET A 112 6.62 -16.18 2.73
CA MET A 112 5.76 -16.79 3.75
C MET A 112 4.53 -17.48 3.13
N ALA A 113 4.03 -16.95 2.02
CA ALA A 113 2.94 -17.56 1.28
C ALA A 113 3.37 -18.65 0.30
N SER A 114 4.67 -18.90 0.12
CA SER A 114 5.11 -20.17 -0.47
C SER A 114 4.73 -21.37 0.42
N CYS A 115 4.45 -21.14 1.71
CA CYS A 115 4.08 -22.16 2.69
C CYS A 115 2.57 -22.22 2.99
N ARG A 116 1.76 -21.27 2.52
CA ARG A 116 0.30 -21.18 2.78
C ARG A 116 -0.45 -20.61 1.57
N ALA A 117 -1.70 -20.98 1.34
CA ALA A 117 -2.48 -20.46 0.22
C ALA A 117 -2.56 -18.92 0.24
N MET A 118 -2.12 -18.29 -0.86
CA MET A 118 -2.12 -16.84 -1.05
C MET A 118 -3.54 -16.25 -1.08
N PRO A 119 -3.84 -15.19 -0.30
CA PRO A 119 -5.10 -14.47 -0.45
C PRO A 119 -5.09 -13.69 -1.78
N ALA A 120 -6.02 -14.03 -2.67
CA ALA A 120 -6.17 -13.37 -3.97
C ALA A 120 -6.43 -11.86 -3.85
N SER A 121 -6.96 -11.40 -2.71
CA SER A 121 -7.27 -10.00 -2.42
C SER A 121 -6.05 -9.08 -2.43
N LEU A 122 -4.84 -9.61 -2.19
CA LEU A 122 -3.61 -8.81 -2.14
C LEU A 122 -2.95 -8.61 -3.52
N GLY A 123 -3.36 -9.36 -4.56
CA GLY A 123 -2.82 -9.20 -5.91
C GLY A 123 -1.33 -9.54 -6.07
N LEU A 124 -0.75 -10.27 -5.12
CA LEU A 124 0.70 -10.53 -5.05
C LEU A 124 1.24 -11.38 -6.22
N LYS A 125 0.36 -12.07 -6.96
CA LYS A 125 0.74 -12.81 -8.17
C LYS A 125 1.24 -11.87 -9.29
N GLU A 126 0.60 -10.72 -9.46
CA GLU A 126 1.02 -9.73 -10.47
C GLU A 126 2.39 -9.16 -10.12
N LEU A 127 2.62 -8.86 -8.83
CA LEU A 127 3.91 -8.37 -8.32
C LEU A 127 5.05 -9.38 -8.52
N SER A 128 4.78 -10.68 -8.36
CA SER A 128 5.78 -11.73 -8.58
C SER A 128 6.20 -11.89 -10.05
N SER A 129 5.36 -11.45 -10.99
CA SER A 129 5.64 -11.52 -12.43
C SER A 129 6.57 -10.40 -12.91
N VAL A 130 6.81 -9.39 -12.08
CA VAL A 130 7.66 -8.24 -12.41
C VAL A 130 9.13 -8.64 -12.30
N PRO A 131 9.94 -8.50 -13.36
CA PRO A 131 11.34 -8.93 -13.37
C PRO A 131 12.19 -8.29 -12.26
N ALA A 132 11.92 -7.04 -11.89
CA ALA A 132 12.63 -6.33 -10.83
C ALA A 132 12.38 -6.96 -9.44
N PHE A 133 11.13 -7.33 -9.14
CA PHE A 133 10.76 -8.00 -7.89
C PHE A 133 11.33 -9.42 -7.83
N PHE A 134 11.21 -10.18 -8.92
CA PHE A 134 11.72 -11.55 -8.96
C PHE A 134 13.25 -11.60 -8.82
N LYS A 135 13.99 -10.72 -9.52
CA LYS A 135 15.46 -10.64 -9.37
C LYS A 135 15.89 -10.35 -7.93
N ARG A 136 15.13 -9.51 -7.20
CA ARG A 136 15.45 -9.10 -5.83
C ARG A 136 15.00 -10.14 -4.78
N ALA A 137 13.83 -10.77 -4.99
CA ALA A 137 13.34 -11.87 -4.18
C ALA A 137 14.22 -13.14 -4.32
N VAL A 138 14.65 -13.49 -5.54
CA VAL A 138 15.59 -14.59 -5.78
C VAL A 138 16.93 -14.33 -5.08
N ARG A 139 17.41 -13.08 -5.08
CA ARG A 139 18.63 -12.70 -4.35
C ARG A 139 18.46 -12.83 -2.84
N ALA A 140 17.31 -12.46 -2.26
CA ALA A 140 17.02 -12.65 -0.84
C ALA A 140 16.94 -14.14 -0.46
N LYS A 141 16.30 -14.96 -1.29
CA LYS A 141 16.19 -16.42 -1.08
C LYS A 141 17.53 -17.15 -1.17
N ILE A 142 18.47 -16.69 -2.01
CA ILE A 142 19.85 -17.19 -2.04
C ILE A 142 20.60 -16.84 -0.75
N ILE A 143 20.36 -15.66 -0.17
CA ILE A 143 21.03 -15.22 1.08
C ILE A 143 20.49 -15.97 2.31
N CYS A 144 19.21 -16.35 2.32
CA CYS A 144 18.61 -17.15 3.40
C CYS A 144 18.73 -18.68 3.22
N GLY A 145 19.38 -19.15 2.14
CA GLY A 145 19.46 -20.57 1.77
C GLY A 145 20.75 -21.30 2.16
N GLU A 146 21.72 -20.63 2.78
CA GLU A 146 22.94 -21.23 3.33
C GLU A 146 23.07 -20.91 4.83
N ALA A 147 22.33 -21.65 5.65
CA ALA A 147 22.59 -21.82 7.08
C ALA A 147 21.94 -23.12 7.58
#